data_AF-A0A1Z3MQH8-F1
#
_entry.id   AF-A0A1Z3MQH8-F1
#
_cell.length_a   1.000
_cell.length_b   1.000
_cell.length_c   1.000
_cell.angle_alpha   90.00
_cell.angle_beta   90.00
_cell.angle_gamma   90.00
#
_symmetry.space_group_name_H-M   'P 1'
#
loop_
_entity.id
_entity.type
_entity.pdbx_description
1 polymer ?
#
loop_
_entity_poly.entity_id
_entity_poly.type
_entity_poly.pdbx_seq_one_letter_code
_entity_poly.pdbx_strand_id
1 'polypeptide(L)'
;MTLRNILAAACLLLPLWASAHNIEKGQRVPPVGIADRGELILDNDKFSYKPWNSAQLAGKVRVVQHIAGRTSAKEKNANLVEAIKAAKLPHDRYQTTTIVNTDDAIPGSGMFVRSSLESNKKLYPWSQFIVDSNGVTRKAWQLEEESSAIIVLDKEGRVQWAKDGALTQEEVQQVVDLLHKLLAQ
;
A
#
# COMPACT_ATOMS: atom_id res chain seq x y z
N MET A 1 18.80 -32.71 42.09
CA MET A 1 18.52 -32.32 40.69
C MET A 1 17.80 -30.98 40.74
N THR A 2 18.55 -29.91 40.53
CA THR A 2 18.20 -28.57 40.96
C THR A 2 17.34 -27.86 39.91
N LEU A 3 16.30 -27.18 40.40
CA LEU A 3 15.34 -26.29 39.72
C LEU A 3 15.97 -25.28 38.73
N ARG A 4 17.30 -25.12 38.79
CA ARG A 4 18.10 -24.18 37.99
C ARG A 4 18.22 -24.55 36.50
N ASN A 5 18.00 -25.81 36.14
CA ASN A 5 18.08 -26.25 34.74
C ASN A 5 16.74 -26.19 33.99
N ILE A 6 15.62 -25.90 34.66
CA ILE A 6 14.29 -25.81 34.00
C ILE A 6 14.01 -24.37 33.52
N LEU A 7 14.64 -23.34 34.09
CA LEU A 7 14.47 -21.96 33.60
C LEU A 7 15.17 -21.67 32.27
N ALA A 8 16.21 -22.43 31.90
CA ALA A 8 16.97 -22.17 30.68
C ALA A 8 16.25 -22.66 29.40
N ALA A 9 15.25 -23.54 29.53
CA ALA A 9 14.51 -24.08 28.38
C ALA A 9 13.26 -23.25 28.00
N ALA A 10 12.81 -22.32 28.86
CA ALA A 10 11.60 -21.53 28.60
C ALA A 10 11.83 -20.30 27.69
N CYS A 11 13.08 -19.84 27.53
CA CYS A 11 13.40 -18.65 26.73
C CYS A 11 13.58 -18.92 25.22
N LEU A 12 13.50 -20.17 24.76
CA LEU A 12 13.68 -20.54 23.34
C LEU A 12 12.37 -20.65 22.55
N LEU A 13 11.23 -20.35 23.16
CA LEU A 13 9.90 -20.39 22.53
C LEU A 13 9.21 -19.03 22.52
N LEU A 14 9.97 -17.93 22.50
CA LEU A 14 9.38 -16.68 22.02
C LEU A 14 9.23 -16.85 20.50
N PRO A 15 8.02 -16.88 19.93
CA PRO A 15 7.90 -16.70 18.50
C PRO A 15 8.66 -15.41 18.18
N LEU A 16 9.59 -15.47 17.25
CA LEU A 16 10.09 -14.25 16.64
C LEU A 16 8.84 -13.64 16.01
N TRP A 17 8.34 -12.55 16.59
CA TRP A 17 7.29 -11.76 15.95
C TRP A 17 7.97 -11.20 14.71
N ALA A 18 7.90 -11.97 13.62
CA ALA A 18 8.18 -11.46 12.29
C ALA A 18 7.32 -10.20 12.15
N SER A 19 7.92 -9.11 11.65
CA SER A 19 7.25 -7.85 11.36
C SER A 19 6.10 -8.11 10.39
N ALA A 20 4.96 -8.51 10.93
CA ALA A 20 3.72 -8.66 10.21
C ALA A 20 2.98 -7.36 10.46
N HIS A 21 2.82 -6.57 9.39
CA HIS A 21 1.81 -5.54 9.34
C HIS A 21 0.50 -6.03 10.00
N ASN A 22 -0.28 -5.15 10.62
CA ASN A 22 -1.57 -5.52 11.22
C ASN A 22 -2.72 -5.60 10.19
N ILE A 23 -2.38 -5.86 8.92
CA ILE A 23 -3.32 -6.02 7.81
C ILE A 23 -3.73 -7.49 7.72
N GLU A 24 -4.97 -7.79 8.12
CA GLU A 24 -5.50 -9.14 8.20
C GLU A 24 -6.39 -9.50 7.01
N LYS A 25 -6.21 -10.71 6.45
CA LYS A 25 -7.07 -11.23 5.38
C LYS A 25 -8.53 -11.34 5.84
N GLY A 26 -9.46 -10.93 4.97
CA GLY A 26 -10.91 -10.93 5.22
C GLY A 26 -11.42 -9.72 5.99
N GLN A 27 -10.53 -8.94 6.62
CA GLN A 27 -10.84 -7.71 7.32
C GLN A 27 -10.67 -6.49 6.42
N ARG A 28 -11.18 -5.33 6.87
CA ARG A 28 -10.78 -4.05 6.29
C ARG A 28 -9.36 -3.72 6.73
N VAL A 29 -8.64 -2.92 5.94
CA VAL A 29 -7.38 -2.33 6.40
C VAL A 29 -7.62 -1.51 7.68
N PRO A 30 -6.62 -1.36 8.56
CA PRO A 30 -6.78 -0.55 9.75
C PRO A 30 -7.24 0.87 9.40
N PRO A 31 -8.17 1.46 10.19
CA PRO A 31 -8.70 2.77 9.92
C PRO A 31 -7.61 3.84 9.99
N VAL A 32 -7.51 4.67 8.96
CA VAL A 32 -6.57 5.78 8.89
C VAL A 32 -7.22 6.96 8.18
N GLY A 33 -6.95 8.17 8.67
CA GLY A 33 -7.35 9.43 8.05
C GLY A 33 -6.12 10.30 7.78
N ILE A 34 -6.05 10.86 6.57
CA ILE A 34 -4.99 11.77 6.13
C ILE A 34 -5.66 13.12 5.88
N ALA A 35 -5.50 14.03 6.83
CA ALA A 35 -6.10 15.37 6.79
C ALA A 35 -5.24 16.37 6.01
N ASP A 36 -3.92 16.27 6.12
CA ASP A 36 -2.99 17.11 5.35
C ASP A 36 -2.79 16.52 3.95
N ARG A 37 -3.10 17.33 2.93
CA ARG A 37 -3.14 16.99 1.49
C ARG A 37 -4.12 15.86 1.13
N GLY A 38 -3.93 14.65 1.64
CA GLY A 38 -4.79 13.51 1.33
C GLY A 38 -4.79 13.19 -0.17
N GLU A 39 -5.97 13.02 -0.76
CA GLU A 39 -6.12 12.64 -2.16
C GLU A 39 -5.79 13.79 -3.12
N LEU A 40 -4.92 13.52 -4.10
CA LEU A 40 -4.60 14.40 -5.22
C LEU A 40 -5.71 14.34 -6.28
N ILE A 41 -6.33 15.50 -6.51
CA ILE A 41 -7.39 15.72 -7.49
C ILE A 41 -6.82 16.50 -8.66
N LEU A 42 -7.18 16.07 -9.87
CA LEU A 42 -6.93 16.79 -11.11
C LEU A 42 -8.30 17.15 -11.71
N ASP A 43 -8.61 18.44 -11.75
CA ASP A 43 -9.83 18.97 -12.35
C ASP A 43 -9.47 20.16 -13.26
N ASN A 44 -9.90 20.12 -14.53
CA ASN A 44 -9.62 21.15 -15.54
C ASN A 44 -8.13 21.59 -15.56
N ASP A 45 -7.21 20.61 -15.62
CA ASP A 45 -5.75 20.79 -15.56
C ASP A 45 -5.19 21.44 -14.28
N LYS A 46 -6.03 21.63 -13.25
CA LYS A 46 -5.63 22.16 -11.95
C LYS A 46 -5.54 21.06 -10.92
N PHE A 47 -4.40 21.03 -10.22
CA PHE A 47 -4.22 20.14 -9.09
C PHE A 47 -4.79 20.74 -7.82
N SER A 48 -5.49 19.91 -7.06
CA SER A 48 -5.96 20.22 -5.72
C SER A 48 -5.86 18.99 -4.83
N TYR A 49 -6.12 19.19 -3.55
CA TYR A 49 -5.93 18.20 -2.50
C TYR A 49 -7.17 18.16 -1.63
N LYS A 50 -7.60 16.97 -1.22
CA LYS A 50 -8.73 16.81 -0.29
C LYS A 50 -8.41 15.78 0.80
N PRO A 51 -8.91 15.97 2.03
CA PRO A 51 -8.80 14.96 3.08
C PRO A 51 -9.30 13.59 2.63
N TRP A 52 -8.60 12.55 3.07
CA TRP A 52 -8.88 11.17 2.66
C TRP A 52 -8.91 10.24 3.88
N ASN A 53 -9.65 9.14 3.81
CA ASN A 53 -9.60 8.08 4.81
C ASN A 53 -9.80 6.69 4.18
N SER A 54 -9.33 5.65 4.88
CA SER A 54 -9.34 4.28 4.37
C SER A 54 -10.74 3.67 4.20
N ALA A 55 -11.80 4.26 4.76
CA ALA A 55 -13.17 3.80 4.47
C ALA A 55 -13.57 4.04 3.00
N GLN A 56 -12.91 4.97 2.32
CA GLN A 56 -13.10 5.24 0.89
C GLN A 56 -12.51 4.14 -0.02
N LEU A 57 -11.90 3.08 0.53
CA LEU A 57 -11.32 1.96 -0.23
C LEU A 57 -12.35 0.94 -0.73
N ALA A 58 -13.62 1.01 -0.29
CA ALA A 58 -14.67 0.14 -0.80
C ALA A 58 -15.21 0.59 -2.18
N GLY A 59 -15.97 -0.27 -2.85
CA GLY A 59 -16.72 0.01 -4.07
C GLY A 59 -16.08 -0.47 -5.38
N LYS A 60 -14.81 -0.86 -5.37
CA LYS A 60 -14.08 -1.44 -6.51
C LYS A 60 -13.09 -2.49 -6.01
N VAL A 61 -12.71 -3.44 -6.86
CA VAL A 61 -11.51 -4.25 -6.61
C VAL A 61 -10.31 -3.33 -6.68
N ARG A 62 -9.40 -3.40 -5.71
CA ARG A 62 -8.25 -2.48 -5.65
C ARG A 62 -6.94 -3.18 -5.41
N VAL A 63 -5.89 -2.59 -5.98
CA VAL A 63 -4.54 -2.70 -5.42
C VAL A 63 -4.24 -1.41 -4.70
N VAL A 64 -3.99 -1.50 -3.40
CA VAL A 64 -3.46 -0.40 -2.60
C VAL A 64 -1.95 -0.57 -2.50
N GLN A 65 -1.21 0.46 -2.87
CA GLN A 65 0.24 0.53 -2.77
C GLN A 65 0.60 1.58 -1.75
N HIS A 66 1.22 1.20 -0.65
CA HIS A 66 1.85 2.17 0.25
C HIS A 66 3.33 2.22 -0.09
N ILE A 67 3.87 3.41 -0.38
CA ILE A 67 5.26 3.57 -0.82
C ILE A 67 5.92 4.67 0.01
N ALA A 68 7.08 4.40 0.61
CA ALA A 68 7.91 5.48 1.16
C ALA A 68 8.31 6.48 0.06
N GLY A 69 8.50 7.76 0.40
CA GLY A 69 8.77 8.86 -0.53
C GLY A 69 10.16 8.84 -1.18
N ARG A 70 10.64 7.66 -1.59
CA ARG A 70 11.99 7.36 -2.06
C ARG A 70 11.92 6.51 -3.32
N THR A 71 12.87 6.69 -4.22
CA THR A 71 12.95 5.89 -5.44
C THR A 71 13.16 4.40 -5.15
N SER A 72 13.99 4.08 -4.15
CA SER A 72 14.24 2.69 -3.74
C SER A 72 12.96 1.94 -3.34
N ALA A 73 12.06 2.58 -2.59
CA ALA A 73 10.78 2.00 -2.22
C ALA A 73 9.86 1.82 -3.45
N LYS A 74 9.84 2.81 -4.36
CA LYS A 74 9.08 2.71 -5.61
C LYS A 74 9.53 1.54 -6.48
N GLU A 75 10.84 1.26 -6.53
CA GLU A 75 11.43 0.20 -7.36
C GLU A 75 11.10 -1.21 -6.85
N LYS A 76 10.89 -1.39 -5.53
CA LYS A 76 10.59 -2.71 -4.91
C LYS A 76 9.46 -3.47 -5.61
N ASN A 77 8.43 -2.76 -6.08
CA ASN A 77 7.22 -3.35 -6.67
C ASN A 77 6.93 -2.86 -8.10
N ALA A 78 7.96 -2.37 -8.81
CA ALA A 78 7.82 -1.90 -10.19
C ALA A 78 7.28 -2.99 -11.13
N ASN A 79 7.73 -4.24 -10.94
CA ASN A 79 7.26 -5.38 -11.74
C ASN A 79 5.75 -5.62 -11.59
N LEU A 80 5.20 -5.43 -10.39
CA LEU A 80 3.76 -5.52 -10.19
C LEU A 80 3.02 -4.39 -10.91
N VAL A 81 3.54 -3.17 -10.85
CA VAL A 81 2.94 -2.00 -11.52
C VAL A 81 2.85 -2.24 -13.03
N GLU A 82 3.93 -2.73 -13.63
CA GLU A 82 3.95 -3.05 -15.07
C GLU A 82 3.01 -4.22 -15.41
N ALA A 83 2.94 -5.25 -14.56
CA ALA A 83 1.99 -6.35 -14.76
C ALA A 83 0.52 -5.89 -14.71
N ILE A 84 0.17 -5.01 -13.76
CA ILE A 84 -1.18 -4.43 -13.65
C ILE A 84 -1.50 -3.57 -14.89
N LYS A 85 -0.55 -2.76 -15.38
CA LYS A 85 -0.73 -1.98 -16.61
C LYS A 85 -0.97 -2.90 -17.82
N ALA A 86 -0.18 -3.96 -17.94
CA ALA A 86 -0.31 -4.94 -19.02
C ALA A 86 -1.64 -5.71 -18.98
N ALA A 87 -2.19 -5.94 -17.78
CA ALA A 87 -3.46 -6.64 -17.58
C ALA A 87 -4.69 -5.85 -18.07
N LYS A 88 -4.57 -4.53 -18.34
CA LYS A 88 -5.64 -3.68 -18.90
C LYS A 88 -6.99 -3.85 -18.17
N LEU A 89 -6.94 -3.84 -16.84
CA LEU A 89 -8.10 -4.09 -15.99
C LEU A 89 -9.19 -3.02 -16.16
N PRO A 90 -10.48 -3.40 -16.10
CA PRO A 90 -11.61 -2.51 -16.39
C PRO A 90 -11.75 -1.39 -15.34
N HIS A 91 -11.60 -0.13 -15.77
CA HIS A 91 -11.52 1.03 -14.86
C HIS A 91 -12.82 1.38 -14.12
N ASP A 92 -13.96 0.88 -14.58
CA ASP A 92 -15.26 0.97 -13.90
C ASP A 92 -15.32 0.07 -12.67
N ARG A 93 -14.64 -1.09 -12.68
CA ARG A 93 -14.67 -2.11 -11.60
C ARG A 93 -13.36 -2.24 -10.82
N TYR A 94 -12.24 -1.77 -11.37
CA TYR A 94 -10.91 -1.81 -10.79
C TYR A 94 -10.33 -0.40 -10.56
N GLN A 95 -9.55 -0.24 -9.48
CA GLN A 95 -8.76 0.97 -9.26
C GLN A 95 -7.45 0.70 -8.49
N THR A 96 -6.33 1.23 -8.98
CA THR A 96 -5.09 1.33 -8.19
C THR A 96 -5.14 2.55 -7.29
N THR A 97 -4.82 2.36 -6.00
CA THR A 97 -4.70 3.44 -5.01
C THR A 97 -3.27 3.48 -4.49
N THR A 98 -2.53 4.55 -4.78
CA THR A 98 -1.15 4.73 -4.32
C THR A 98 -1.11 5.75 -3.20
N ILE A 99 -0.72 5.31 -2.01
CA ILE A 99 -0.47 6.15 -0.83
C ILE A 99 1.03 6.36 -0.73
N VAL A 100 1.49 7.60 -0.85
CA VAL A 100 2.92 7.93 -0.73
C VAL A 100 3.18 8.61 0.60
N ASN A 101 4.03 8.00 1.40
CA ASN A 101 4.50 8.56 2.65
C ASN A 101 5.64 9.56 2.39
N THR A 102 5.33 10.86 2.42
CA THR A 102 6.35 11.90 2.22
C THR A 102 7.10 12.29 3.49
N ASP A 103 6.66 11.81 4.66
CA ASP A 103 7.43 11.89 5.92
C ASP A 103 8.67 10.99 5.85
N ASP A 104 8.58 9.92 5.08
CA ASP A 104 9.69 9.01 4.77
C ASP A 104 10.29 9.28 3.39
N ALA A 105 10.46 10.55 3.04
CA ALA A 105 11.20 10.99 1.86
C ALA A 105 12.62 11.42 2.24
N ILE A 106 13.53 11.40 1.26
CA ILE A 106 14.87 12.00 1.46
C ILE A 106 14.70 13.49 1.80
N PRO A 107 15.38 14.04 2.82
CA PRO A 107 15.30 15.46 3.15
C PRO A 107 15.53 16.35 1.93
N GLY A 108 14.59 17.28 1.69
CA GLY A 108 14.60 18.17 0.52
C GLY A 108 13.99 17.59 -0.76
N SER A 109 13.66 16.29 -0.83
CA SER A 109 13.12 15.66 -2.05
C SER A 109 11.59 15.73 -2.17
N GLY A 110 10.88 16.15 -1.12
CA GLY A 110 9.41 16.12 -1.06
C GLY A 110 8.72 16.86 -2.22
N MET A 111 9.30 17.93 -2.76
CA MET A 111 8.76 18.62 -3.95
C MET A 111 8.83 17.73 -5.21
N PHE A 112 9.91 16.97 -5.40
CA PHE A 112 10.07 16.06 -6.53
C PHE A 112 9.11 14.88 -6.44
N VAL A 113 8.91 14.33 -5.24
CA VAL A 113 7.90 13.27 -5.01
C VAL A 113 6.51 13.75 -5.44
N ARG A 114 6.12 14.97 -5.04
CA ARG A 114 4.84 15.56 -5.43
C ARG A 114 4.72 15.82 -6.92
N SER A 115 5.74 16.39 -7.55
CA SER A 115 5.77 16.60 -9.00
C SER A 115 5.64 15.27 -9.78
N SER A 116 6.25 14.20 -9.26
CA SER A 116 6.08 12.85 -9.81
C SER A 116 4.64 12.35 -9.68
N LEU A 117 3.96 12.59 -8.56
CA LEU A 117 2.56 12.21 -8.37
C LEU A 117 1.62 12.98 -9.30
N GLU A 118 1.83 14.29 -9.46
CA GLU A 118 1.08 15.13 -10.39
C GLU A 118 1.25 14.65 -11.84
N SER A 119 2.48 14.34 -12.24
CA SER A 119 2.78 13.78 -13.55
C SER A 119 2.09 12.41 -13.76
N ASN A 120 2.13 11.53 -12.76
CA ASN A 120 1.45 10.22 -12.84
C ASN A 120 -0.08 10.36 -12.86
N LYS A 121 -0.66 11.35 -12.16
CA LYS A 121 -2.11 11.61 -12.19
C LYS A 121 -2.56 12.08 -13.57
N LYS A 122 -1.74 12.86 -14.30
CA LYS A 122 -2.00 13.22 -15.70
C LYS A 122 -1.95 12.01 -16.63
N LEU A 123 -0.97 11.12 -16.44
CA LEU A 123 -0.81 9.91 -17.25
C LEU A 123 -1.88 8.85 -16.95
N TYR A 124 -2.33 8.76 -15.69
CA TYR A 124 -3.25 7.75 -15.20
C TYR A 124 -4.40 8.41 -14.40
N PRO A 125 -5.32 9.13 -15.06
CA PRO A 125 -6.38 9.89 -14.38
C PRO A 125 -7.35 9.03 -13.58
N TRP A 126 -7.51 7.75 -13.94
CA TRP A 126 -8.34 6.78 -13.21
C TRP A 126 -7.71 6.28 -11.89
N SER A 127 -6.39 6.41 -11.74
CA SER A 127 -5.67 6.01 -10.53
C SER A 127 -5.87 7.03 -9.40
N GLN A 128 -5.91 6.51 -8.17
CA GLN A 128 -6.02 7.33 -6.96
C GLN A 128 -4.62 7.53 -6.37
N PHE A 129 -4.24 8.78 -6.09
CA PHE A 129 -2.96 9.10 -5.46
C PHE A 129 -3.22 9.87 -4.18
N ILE A 130 -2.63 9.42 -3.08
CA ILE A 130 -2.81 9.97 -1.75
C ILE A 130 -1.43 10.38 -1.24
N VAL A 131 -1.32 11.61 -0.77
CA VAL A 131 -0.10 12.14 -0.16
C VAL A 131 -0.26 12.08 1.36
N ASP A 132 0.47 11.15 1.99
CA ASP A 132 0.56 11.06 3.45
C ASP A 132 1.77 11.87 3.93
N SER A 133 1.50 13.11 4.35
CA SER A 133 2.56 14.03 4.77
C SER A 133 3.15 13.75 6.14
N ASN A 134 2.52 12.90 6.96
CA ASN A 134 2.91 12.68 8.36
C ASN A 134 3.19 11.20 8.70
N GLY A 135 3.23 10.35 7.67
CA GLY A 135 3.45 8.91 7.79
C GLY A 135 2.41 8.20 8.65
N VAL A 136 1.17 8.72 8.70
CA VAL A 136 0.12 8.16 9.56
C VAL A 136 -0.31 6.76 9.12
N THR A 137 -0.25 6.49 7.82
CA THR A 137 -0.60 5.18 7.23
C THR A 137 0.41 4.13 7.64
N ARG A 138 1.72 4.42 7.49
CA ARG A 138 2.79 3.52 7.93
C ARG A 138 2.62 3.13 9.40
N LYS A 139 2.39 4.13 10.27
CA LYS A 139 2.19 3.92 11.71
C LYS A 139 0.93 3.10 12.01
N ALA A 140 -0.20 3.44 11.39
CA ALA A 140 -1.46 2.75 11.61
C ALA A 140 -1.44 1.29 11.11
N TRP A 141 -0.72 1.03 10.01
CA TRP A 141 -0.63 -0.27 9.36
C TRP A 141 0.59 -1.10 9.82
N GLN A 142 1.40 -0.54 10.72
CA GLN A 142 2.62 -1.16 11.24
C GLN A 142 3.59 -1.60 10.13
N LEU A 143 3.75 -0.74 9.12
CA LEU A 143 4.63 -0.99 7.97
C LEU A 143 6.08 -0.60 8.28
N GLU A 144 6.99 -1.29 7.60
CA GLU A 144 8.43 -1.03 7.64
C GLU A 144 8.78 0.33 7.03
N GLU A 145 9.86 0.92 7.55
CA GLU A 145 10.45 2.15 6.99
C GLU A 145 11.13 1.85 5.66
N GLU A 146 11.17 2.86 4.78
CA GLU A 146 11.80 2.78 3.46
C GLU A 146 11.24 1.63 2.58
N SER A 147 10.07 1.12 2.93
CA SER A 147 9.44 -0.04 2.29
C SER A 147 8.31 0.35 1.32
N SER A 148 7.78 -0.67 0.65
CA SER A 148 6.65 -0.61 -0.25
C SER A 148 5.73 -1.79 0.03
N ALA A 149 4.51 -1.52 0.45
CA ALA A 149 3.52 -2.54 0.77
C ALA A 149 2.45 -2.60 -0.31
N ILE A 150 2.01 -3.82 -0.63
CA ILE A 150 0.97 -4.13 -1.59
C ILE A 150 -0.18 -4.82 -0.87
N ILE A 151 -1.38 -4.30 -1.05
CA ILE A 151 -2.62 -4.88 -0.52
C ILE A 151 -3.61 -5.04 -1.66
N VAL A 152 -4.21 -6.23 -1.80
CA VAL A 152 -5.32 -6.49 -2.72
C VAL A 152 -6.62 -6.48 -1.94
N LEU A 153 -7.58 -5.68 -2.37
CA LEU A 153 -8.91 -5.56 -1.79
C LEU A 153 -9.99 -6.06 -2.76
N ASP A 154 -11.01 -6.73 -2.22
CA ASP A 154 -12.25 -6.97 -2.95
C ASP A 154 -13.15 -5.71 -3.03
N LYS A 155 -14.29 -5.82 -3.71
CA LYS A 155 -15.21 -4.69 -3.91
C LYS A 155 -15.85 -4.20 -2.60
N GLU A 156 -15.93 -5.04 -1.57
CA GLU A 156 -16.39 -4.68 -0.22
C GLU A 156 -15.31 -3.94 0.59
N GLY A 157 -14.07 -3.89 0.08
CA GLY A 157 -12.93 -3.26 0.73
C GLY A 157 -12.26 -4.18 1.76
N ARG A 158 -12.42 -5.49 1.64
CA ARG A 158 -11.77 -6.48 2.50
C ARG A 158 -10.47 -6.98 1.85
N VAL A 159 -9.47 -7.20 2.69
CA VAL A 159 -8.16 -7.68 2.28
C VAL A 159 -8.25 -9.10 1.77
N GLN A 160 -7.78 -9.33 0.56
CA GLN A 160 -7.67 -10.66 -0.04
C GLN A 160 -6.22 -11.16 -0.06
N TRP A 161 -5.27 -10.21 -0.07
CA TRP A 161 -3.84 -10.47 -0.05
C TRP A 161 -3.11 -9.22 0.46
N ALA A 162 -2.01 -9.39 1.20
CA ALA A 162 -1.17 -8.28 1.66
C ALA A 162 0.27 -8.74 1.85
N LYS A 163 1.22 -7.85 1.54
CA LYS A 163 2.63 -8.01 1.85
C LYS A 163 3.28 -6.64 1.99
N ASP A 164 4.15 -6.50 2.98
CA ASP A 164 5.09 -5.38 3.08
C ASP A 164 6.46 -5.82 2.53
N GLY A 165 7.03 -5.03 1.63
CA GLY A 165 8.30 -5.29 0.97
C GLY A 165 8.18 -5.67 -0.50
N ALA A 166 9.31 -6.08 -1.07
CA ALA A 166 9.41 -6.45 -2.48
C ALA A 166 8.67 -7.76 -2.76
N LEU A 167 7.88 -7.77 -3.82
CA LEU A 167 7.23 -8.98 -4.32
C LEU A 167 8.20 -9.80 -5.18
N THR A 168 8.14 -11.12 -5.03
CA THR A 168 8.77 -12.05 -5.98
C THR A 168 7.96 -12.14 -7.26
N GLN A 169 8.52 -12.75 -8.31
CA GLN A 169 7.81 -12.93 -9.57
C GLN A 169 6.55 -13.80 -9.40
N GLU A 170 6.62 -14.82 -8.56
CA GLU A 170 5.49 -15.70 -8.23
C GLU A 170 4.39 -14.92 -7.51
N GLU A 171 4.74 -14.05 -6.57
CA GLU A 171 3.77 -13.20 -5.87
C GLU A 171 3.13 -12.18 -6.81
N VAL A 172 3.89 -11.61 -7.75
CA VAL A 172 3.33 -10.76 -8.80
C VAL A 172 2.27 -11.52 -9.60
N GLN A 173 2.56 -12.75 -10.03
CA GLN A 173 1.59 -13.58 -10.75
C GLN A 173 0.36 -13.88 -9.90
N GLN A 174 0.57 -14.25 -8.63
CA GLN A 174 -0.53 -14.50 -7.68
C GLN A 174 -1.45 -13.28 -7.53
N VAL A 175 -0.89 -12.07 -7.43
CA VAL A 175 -1.67 -10.84 -7.33
C VAL A 175 -2.47 -10.62 -8.61
N VAL A 176 -1.87 -10.78 -9.79
CA VAL A 176 -2.57 -10.61 -11.07
C VAL A 176 -3.71 -11.62 -11.22
N ASP A 177 -3.46 -12.90 -10.94
CA ASP A 177 -4.49 -13.95 -11.01
C ASP A 177 -5.64 -13.69 -10.02
N LEU A 178 -5.30 -13.25 -8.81
CA LEU A 178 -6.29 -12.86 -7.81
C LEU A 178 -7.16 -11.69 -8.29
N LEU A 179 -6.57 -10.68 -8.94
CA LEU A 179 -7.33 -9.56 -9.50
C LEU A 179 -8.31 -10.03 -10.58
N HIS A 180 -7.89 -10.90 -11.49
CA HIS A 180 -8.79 -11.48 -12.50
C HIS A 180 -9.93 -12.27 -11.85
N LYS A 181 -9.65 -13.05 -10.81
CA LYS A 181 -10.68 -13.79 -10.07
C LYS A 181 -11.68 -12.88 -9.36
N LEU A 182 -11.22 -11.79 -8.73
CA LEU A 182 -12.09 -10.83 -8.05
C LEU A 182 -12.94 -10.04 -9.04
N LEU A 183 -12.39 -9.72 -10.21
CA LEU A 183 -13.09 -9.03 -11.30
C LEU A 183 -14.00 -9.93 -12.15
N ALA A 184 -14.04 -11.24 -11.90
CA ALA A 184 -15.01 -12.14 -12.51
C ALA A 184 -16.32 -12.27 -11.69
N GLN A 185 -16.35 -11.71 -10.48
CA GLN A 185 -17.49 -11.73 -9.53
C GLN A 185 -18.36 -10.47 -9.64
#